data_AF-A0A3M1IML2-F1
#
_entry.id   AF-A0A3M1IML2-F1
#
_cell.length_a   1.000
_cell.length_b   1.000
_cell.length_c   1.000
_cell.angle_alpha   90.00
_cell.angle_beta   90.00
_cell.angle_gamma   90.00
#
_symmetry.space_group_name_H-M   'P 1'
#
loop_
_entity.id
_entity.type
_entity.pdbx_description
1 polymer ?
#
loop_
_entity_poly.entity_id
_entity_poly.type
_entity_poly.pdbx_seq_one_letter_code
_entity_poly.pdbx_strand_id
1 'polypeptide(L)'
;MKVLFLNGPNLNLLGTREPEVYGRQTLADIEAAVRQRAGELGVGIDWFQSNHEGELVTRLQEARGAFDVVVLNAAAYTHTSVALRDAIAAIGLPVI
;
A
#
# COMPACT_ATOMS: atom_id res chain seq x y z
N MET A 1 10.48 -13.78 -3.70
CA MET A 1 9.65 -12.63 -4.09
C MET A 1 9.39 -11.78 -2.87
N LYS A 2 9.56 -10.46 -2.97
CA LYS A 2 9.25 -9.46 -1.93
C LYS A 2 8.24 -8.46 -2.46
N VAL A 3 7.15 -8.26 -1.72
CA VAL A 3 6.05 -7.36 -2.06
C VAL A 3 5.95 -6.26 -1.01
N LEU A 4 5.88 -5.01 -1.48
CA LEU A 4 5.53 -3.87 -0.64
C LEU A 4 4.04 -3.57 -0.78
N PHE A 5 3.31 -3.60 0.33
CA PHE A 5 1.94 -3.08 0.41
C PHE A 5 1.98 -1.65 0.92
N LEU A 6 1.57 -0.71 0.06
CA LEU A 6 1.63 0.73 0.31
C LEU A 6 0.22 1.31 0.39
N ASN A 7 -0.13 1.87 1.54
CA ASN A 7 -1.49 2.32 1.85
C ASN A 7 -1.52 3.83 2.13
N GLY A 8 -2.33 4.53 1.35
CA GLY A 8 -2.48 5.98 1.40
C GLY A 8 -3.40 6.48 2.53
N PRO A 9 -3.87 7.73 2.40
CA PRO A 9 -4.51 8.44 3.49
C PRO A 9 -5.85 7.84 3.89
N ASN A 10 -6.17 7.94 5.17
CA ASN A 10 -7.39 7.49 5.82
C ASN A 10 -7.62 5.97 5.83
N LEU A 11 -6.79 5.15 5.17
CA LEU A 11 -6.94 3.69 5.20
C LEU A 11 -6.69 3.11 6.59
N ASN A 12 -5.94 3.80 7.44
CA ASN A 12 -5.81 3.47 8.86
C ASN A 12 -7.13 3.57 9.65
N LEU A 13 -8.17 4.20 9.09
CA LEU A 13 -9.49 4.35 9.71
C LEU A 13 -10.49 3.27 9.27
N LEU A 14 -10.09 2.33 8.41
CA LEU A 14 -10.95 1.20 8.00
C LEU A 14 -11.48 0.42 9.21
N GLY A 15 -12.73 -0.05 9.11
CA GLY A 15 -13.44 -0.75 10.18
C GLY A 15 -14.05 0.15 11.26
N THR A 16 -13.62 1.42 11.36
CA THR A 16 -14.17 2.40 12.34
C THR A 16 -15.03 3.48 11.68
N ARG A 17 -14.78 3.79 10.42
CA ARG A 17 -15.51 4.81 9.65
C ARG A 17 -16.51 4.17 8.69
N GLU A 18 -17.77 4.61 8.76
CA GLU A 18 -18.84 4.26 7.81
C GLU A 18 -18.89 2.75 7.46
N PRO A 19 -19.02 1.84 8.46
CA PRO A 19 -18.86 0.40 8.27
C PRO A 19 -19.88 -0.23 7.32
N GLU A 20 -20.98 0.47 7.05
CA GLU A 20 -22.01 0.03 6.09
C GLU A 20 -21.58 0.26 4.63
N VAL A 21 -20.59 1.13 4.39
CA VAL A 21 -20.03 1.44 3.06
C VAL A 21 -18.71 0.72 2.83
N TYR A 22 -17.82 0.70 3.82
CA TYR A 22 -16.45 0.19 3.68
C TYR A 22 -16.22 -1.21 4.29
N GLY A 23 -17.24 -1.79 4.90
CA GLY A 23 -17.14 -3.03 5.64
C GLY A 23 -16.55 -2.85 7.05
N ARG A 24 -16.56 -3.94 7.82
CA ARG A 24 -16.09 -3.96 9.22
C ARG A 24 -14.63 -4.38 9.37
N GLN A 25 -13.99 -4.80 8.29
CA GLN A 25 -12.57 -5.17 8.32
C GLN A 25 -11.71 -3.94 8.51
N THR A 26 -10.79 -4.02 9.47
CA THR A 26 -9.75 -3.02 9.69
C THR A 26 -8.59 -3.24 8.73
N LEU A 27 -7.72 -2.23 8.58
CA LEU A 27 -6.50 -2.37 7.81
C LEU A 27 -5.58 -3.48 8.39
N ALA A 28 -5.59 -3.65 9.72
CA ALA A 28 -4.84 -4.69 10.40
C ALA A 28 -5.38 -6.11 10.10
N ASP A 29 -6.70 -6.27 9.99
CA ASP A 29 -7.31 -7.55 9.60
C ASP A 29 -6.90 -7.94 8.18
N ILE A 30 -6.87 -6.97 7.27
CA ILE A 30 -6.42 -7.17 5.88
C ILE A 30 -4.93 -7.53 5.86
N GLU A 31 -4.09 -6.82 6.60
CA GLU A 31 -2.66 -7.12 6.71
C GLU A 31 -2.44 -8.55 7.22
N ALA A 32 -3.16 -8.96 8.27
CA ALA A 32 -3.05 -10.32 8.83
C ALA A 32 -3.41 -11.39 7.79
N ALA A 33 -4.50 -11.21 7.06
CA ALA A 33 -4.92 -12.14 6.00
C ALA A 33 -3.90 -12.22 4.86
N VAL A 34 -3.35 -11.08 4.43
CA VAL A 34 -2.30 -11.02 3.39
C VAL A 34 -1.03 -11.73 3.87
N ARG A 35 -0.59 -11.47 5.10
CA ARG A 35 0.61 -12.10 5.67
C ARG A 35 0.46 -13.61 5.80
N GLN A 36 -0.70 -14.10 6.23
CA GLN A 36 -0.99 -15.52 6.27
C GLN A 36 -0.85 -16.15 4.88
N ARG A 37 -1.53 -15.57 3.88
CA ARG A 37 -1.49 -16.10 2.52
C ARG A 37 -0.10 -16.04 1.90
N ALA A 38 0.65 -14.97 2.17
CA ALA A 38 2.03 -14.83 1.71
C ALA A 38 2.95 -15.88 2.34
N GLY A 39 2.75 -16.23 3.62
CA GLY A 39 3.47 -17.31 4.29
C GLY A 39 3.26 -18.66 3.61
N GLU A 40 2.01 -18.99 3.25
CA GLU A 40 1.67 -20.21 2.50
C GLU A 40 2.35 -20.27 1.12
N LEU A 41 2.65 -19.12 0.52
CA LEU A 41 3.26 -18.98 -0.80
C LEU A 41 4.78 -18.75 -0.75
N GLY A 42 5.38 -18.62 0.44
CA GLY A 42 6.81 -18.31 0.60
C GLY A 42 7.19 -16.90 0.11
N VAL A 43 6.27 -15.93 0.17
CA VAL A 43 6.46 -14.55 -0.29
C VAL A 43 6.74 -13.63 0.91
N GLY A 44 7.75 -12.77 0.80
CA GLY A 44 8.05 -11.75 1.81
C GLY A 44 7.18 -10.52 1.66
N ILE A 45 6.62 -10.02 2.77
CA ILE A 45 5.71 -8.87 2.79
C ILE A 45 6.24 -7.77 3.70
N ASP A 46 6.38 -6.57 3.14
CA ASP A 46 6.47 -5.33 3.90
C ASP A 46 5.17 -4.54 3.77
N TRP A 47 4.79 -3.88 4.86
CA TRP A 47 3.55 -3.13 4.97
C TRP A 47 3.84 -1.71 5.43
N PHE A 48 3.30 -0.72 4.73
CA PHE A 48 3.45 0.69 5.09
C PHE A 48 2.14 1.43 4.85
N GLN A 49 1.75 2.27 5.80
CA GLN A 49 0.62 3.18 5.67
C GLN A 49 1.05 4.59 6.06
N SER A 50 0.62 5.59 5.29
CA SER A 50 0.79 7.00 5.67
C SER A 50 -0.33 7.88 5.14
N ASN A 51 -0.62 8.94 5.89
CA ASN A 51 -1.49 10.03 5.46
C ASN A 51 -0.73 11.12 4.68
N HIS A 52 0.60 11.10 4.70
CA HIS A 52 1.46 12.11 4.06
C HIS A 52 1.90 11.64 2.68
N GLU A 53 1.57 12.42 1.65
CA GLU A 53 1.94 12.12 0.26
C GLU A 53 3.46 11.93 0.09
N GLY A 54 4.27 12.80 0.70
CA GLY A 54 5.74 12.74 0.61
C GLY A 54 6.34 11.46 1.22
N GLU A 55 5.73 10.88 2.25
CA GLU A 55 6.20 9.62 2.83
C GLU A 55 5.91 8.44 1.89
N LEU A 56 4.74 8.44 1.24
CA LEU A 56 4.38 7.44 0.24
C LEU A 56 5.30 7.54 -0.99
N VAL A 57 5.60 8.75 -1.46
CA VAL A 57 6.56 9.00 -2.55
C VAL A 57 7.96 8.50 -2.18
N THR A 58 8.44 8.85 -0.98
CA THR A 58 9.73 8.37 -0.48
C THR A 58 9.77 6.85 -0.43
N ARG A 59 8.71 6.22 0.08
CA ARG A 59 8.62 4.76 0.19
C ARG A 59 8.60 4.06 -1.17
N LEU A 60 7.95 4.65 -2.18
CA LEU A 60 8.03 4.16 -3.57
C LEU A 60 9.47 4.22 -4.09
N GLN A 61 10.18 5.32 -3.87
CA GLN A 61 11.57 5.48 -4.34
C GLN A 61 12.51 4.48 -3.67
N GLU A 62 12.38 4.27 -2.35
CA GLU A 62 13.11 3.25 -1.60
C GLU A 62 12.80 1.83 -2.05
N ALA A 63 11.63 1.60 -2.65
CA ALA A 63 11.26 0.26 -3.09
C ALA A 63 12.14 -0.23 -4.24
N ARG A 64 12.70 0.68 -5.03
CA ARG A 64 13.57 0.39 -6.16
C ARG A 64 14.78 -0.45 -5.74
N GLY A 65 14.88 -1.66 -6.28
CA GLY A 65 15.97 -2.60 -5.98
C GLY A 65 15.83 -3.34 -4.64
N ALA A 66 14.80 -3.05 -3.85
CA ALA A 66 14.51 -3.73 -2.58
C ALA A 66 13.30 -4.69 -2.69
N PHE A 67 12.34 -4.39 -3.56
CA PHE A 67 11.13 -5.19 -3.79
C PHE A 67 10.95 -5.55 -5.26
N ASP A 68 10.20 -6.61 -5.51
CA ASP A 68 9.88 -7.09 -6.86
C ASP A 68 8.60 -6.44 -7.40
N VAL A 69 7.68 -6.05 -6.51
CA VAL A 69 6.37 -5.44 -6.85
C VAL A 69 5.85 -4.59 -5.70
N VAL A 70 5.10 -3.54 -6.03
CA VAL A 70 4.34 -2.72 -5.08
C VAL A 70 2.84 -2.92 -5.33
N VAL A 71 2.10 -3.16 -4.26
CA VAL A 71 0.62 -3.10 -4.24
C VAL A 71 0.23 -1.79 -3.59
N LEU A 72 -0.36 -0.88 -4.34
CA LEU A 72 -0.66 0.48 -3.89
C LEU A 72 -2.17 0.72 -3.80
N ASN A 73 -2.65 1.01 -2.59
CA ASN A 73 -3.94 1.67 -2.42
C ASN A 73 -3.70 3.14 -2.06
N ALA A 74 -3.72 4.04 -3.05
CA ALA A 74 -3.47 5.47 -2.82
C ALA A 74 -4.68 6.23 -2.23
N ALA A 75 -5.82 5.55 -2.00
CA ALA A 75 -7.05 6.15 -1.50
C ALA A 75 -7.41 7.45 -2.26
N ALA A 76 -7.68 8.56 -1.55
CA ALA A 76 -8.03 9.84 -2.15
C ALA A 76 -6.95 10.40 -3.09
N TYR A 77 -5.67 10.08 -2.85
CA TYR A 77 -4.57 10.54 -3.70
C TYR A 77 -4.60 9.92 -5.10
N THR A 78 -5.35 8.84 -5.32
CA THR A 78 -5.62 8.29 -6.67
C THR A 78 -6.20 9.35 -7.60
N HIS A 79 -6.95 10.32 -7.07
CA HIS A 79 -7.66 11.33 -7.87
C HIS A 79 -6.88 12.64 -8.03
N THR A 80 -5.86 12.87 -7.20
CA THR A 80 -5.27 14.21 -7.05
C THR A 80 -3.74 14.22 -7.14
N SER A 81 -3.06 13.12 -6.83
CA SER A 81 -1.61 13.11 -6.69
C SER A 81 -0.88 12.90 -8.02
N VAL A 82 -0.38 14.00 -8.58
CA VAL A 82 0.60 13.95 -9.68
C VAL A 82 1.95 13.43 -9.16
N ALA A 83 2.32 13.74 -7.92
CA ALA A 83 3.59 13.32 -7.34
C ALA A 83 3.71 11.78 -7.23
N LEU A 84 2.65 11.09 -6.78
CA LEU A 84 2.63 9.62 -6.75
C LEU A 84 2.66 9.03 -8.16
N ARG A 85 1.92 9.61 -9.11
CA ARG A 85 1.95 9.18 -10.51
C ARG A 85 3.37 9.23 -11.08
N ASP A 86 4.07 10.33 -10.88
CA ASP A 86 5.43 10.50 -11.39
C ASP A 86 6.43 9.59 -10.66
N ALA A 87 6.26 9.38 -9.35
CA ALA A 87 7.06 8.43 -8.58
C ALA A 87 6.89 7.00 -9.09
N ILE A 88 5.65 6.55 -9.36
CA ILE A 88 5.37 5.22 -9.94
C ILE A 88 6.08 5.05 -11.28
N ALA A 89 6.04 6.06 -12.15
CA ALA A 89 6.71 6.02 -13.45
C ALA A 89 8.25 5.96 -13.33
N ALA A 90 8.82 6.57 -12.29
CA ALA A 90 10.27 6.69 -12.12
C ALA A 90 10.95 5.46 -11.50
N ILE A 91 10.23 4.63 -10.74
CA ILE A 91 10.85 3.52 -9.98
C ILE A 91 11.15 2.28 -10.81
N GLY A 92 10.48 2.11 -11.95
CA GLY A 92 10.73 0.99 -12.88
C GLY A 92 10.30 -0.39 -12.35
N LEU A 93 9.48 -0.42 -11.30
CA LEU A 93 8.89 -1.63 -10.73
C LEU A 93 7.43 -1.77 -11.14
N PRO A 94 6.90 -2.99 -11.25
CA PRO A 94 5.45 -3.20 -11.34
C PRO A 94 4.75 -2.59 -10.11
N VAL A 95 3.76 -1.74 -10.36
CA VAL A 95 2.85 -1.21 -9.35
C VAL A 95 1.43 -1.60 -9.74
N ILE A 96 0.72 -2.22 -8.82
CA ILE A 96 -0.66 -2.70 -8.99
C ILE A 96 -1.57 -1.93 -8.06
#